data_AF-A0A3C0WX78-F1
#
_entry.id   AF-A0A3C0WX78-F1
#
_cell.length_a   1.000
_cell.length_b   1.000
_cell.length_c   1.000
_cell.angle_alpha   90.00
_cell.angle_beta   90.00
_cell.angle_gamma   90.00
#
_symmetry.space_group_name_H-M   'P 1'
#
loop_
_entity.id
_entity.type
_entity.pdbx_description
1 polymer ?
#
loop_
_entity_poly.entity_id
_entity_poly.type
_entity_poly.pdbx_seq_one_letter_code
_entity_poly.pdbx_strand_id
1 'polypeptide(L)'
;MLKKIVNRGNANIVAFVYEKKEHKINNSLIDGDALKIISKIKFFGGEAFIVGGAVRDLILGKKPKDFDIVTSMTPNQLKSHFKNVRIIGHRFKLAHFYFQENKIIEVATFRALESKSNVNIYGNMDEDAYRRDFTINALYYDPDNQKIYDYLGGYADLIENRQLVEIIPLDKIFKEDPVRIIRGVKYSIKDGLKIRRPLYEKMQEDASLIENVSTSRLYEELVKILQSGESSEIFKELQKVGILNYILPKISYDIKIENPILIANLKFFDTIVNNFQFSKNKLIELGAYSLIAHVYNKINTDTREIRREDRDIKRDPQTNAVTTAHGHGRGYASANDTIKKDLFTNLKVIFRHFNIPNKDLENIVGLLINRTSMFLDNDAYIRKLDEQH
;
A
#
# COMPACT_ATOMS: atom_id res chain seq x y z
N MET A 1 30.19 -14.60 -6.89
CA MET A 1 29.73 -14.64 -5.50
C MET A 1 30.92 -14.74 -4.55
N LEU A 2 31.23 -13.67 -3.84
CA LEU A 2 32.22 -13.70 -2.75
C LEU A 2 31.46 -13.89 -1.43
N LYS A 3 31.81 -14.92 -0.66
CA LYS A 3 31.38 -15.06 0.73
C LYS A 3 32.32 -14.22 1.59
N LYS A 4 31.83 -13.15 2.21
CA LYS A 4 32.62 -12.35 3.15
C LYS A 4 32.29 -12.80 4.57
N ILE A 5 33.31 -13.20 5.32
CA ILE A 5 33.20 -13.41 6.76
C ILE A 5 33.21 -12.04 7.43
N VAL A 6 32.13 -11.72 8.12
CA VAL A 6 31.99 -10.59 9.03
C VAL A 6 32.15 -11.14 10.45
N ASN A 7 33.23 -10.75 11.12
CA ASN A 7 33.53 -11.22 12.47
C ASN A 7 32.65 -10.51 13.49
N ARG A 8 31.94 -11.27 14.34
CA ARG A 8 31.17 -10.75 15.47
C ARG A 8 31.53 -11.52 16.75
N GLY A 9 32.48 -11.00 17.52
CA GLY A 9 33.01 -11.72 18.69
C GLY A 9 33.61 -13.07 18.26
N ASN A 10 33.06 -14.17 18.78
CA ASN A 10 33.48 -15.55 18.45
C ASN A 10 32.68 -16.20 17.30
N ALA A 11 31.70 -15.52 16.71
CA ALA A 11 30.88 -16.05 15.62
C ALA A 11 31.29 -15.45 14.26
N ASN A 12 31.50 -16.33 13.27
CA ASN A 12 31.73 -15.96 11.88
C ASN A 12 30.38 -15.81 11.17
N ILE A 13 29.91 -14.58 10.98
CA ILE A 13 28.70 -14.32 10.21
C ILE A 13 29.11 -14.16 8.75
N VAL A 14 28.51 -14.93 7.84
CA VAL A 14 28.87 -14.89 6.43
C VAL A 14 27.81 -14.13 5.65
N ALA A 15 28.20 -13.03 5.01
CA ALA A 15 27.37 -12.34 4.04
C ALA A 15 27.77 -12.77 2.62
N PHE A 16 26.78 -12.99 1.76
CA PHE A 16 26.99 -12.98 0.33
C PHE A 16 27.16 -11.53 -0.13
N VAL A 17 28.24 -11.27 -0.87
CA VAL A 17 28.51 -9.96 -1.46
C VAL A 17 28.43 -10.09 -2.97
N TYR A 18 27.54 -9.29 -3.55
CA TYR A 18 27.35 -9.18 -4.98
C TYR A 18 27.99 -7.88 -5.47
N GLU A 19 28.88 -7.99 -6.45
CA GLU A 19 29.56 -6.86 -7.08
C GLU A 19 28.71 -6.28 -8.22
N LYS A 20 29.00 -5.04 -8.65
CA LYS A 20 28.30 -4.36 -9.76
C LYS A 20 28.04 -5.23 -10.99
N LYS A 21 29.02 -6.04 -11.39
CA LYS A 21 28.92 -6.93 -12.56
C LYS A 21 27.84 -8.02 -12.42
N GLU A 22 27.54 -8.43 -11.18
CA GLU A 22 26.53 -9.44 -10.85
C GLU A 22 25.15 -8.78 -10.79
N HIS A 23 25.01 -7.73 -9.98
CA HIS A 23 23.68 -7.14 -9.72
C HIS A 23 23.23 -6.07 -10.72
N LYS A 24 24.14 -5.50 -11.52
CA LYS A 24 23.84 -4.57 -12.62
C LYS A 24 23.00 -3.33 -12.25
N ILE A 25 23.01 -2.92 -10.98
CA ILE A 25 22.29 -1.72 -10.53
C ILE A 25 22.90 -0.49 -11.20
N ASN A 26 22.03 0.36 -11.74
CA ASN A 26 22.39 1.65 -12.29
C ASN A 26 22.18 2.76 -11.24
N ASN A 27 23.27 3.32 -10.72
CA ASN A 27 23.22 4.43 -9.75
C ASN A 27 22.52 5.69 -10.28
N SER A 28 22.38 5.87 -11.60
CA SER A 28 21.64 7.02 -12.14
C SER A 28 20.13 6.96 -11.86
N LEU A 29 19.61 5.79 -11.46
CA LEU A 29 18.23 5.62 -11.03
C LEU A 29 18.03 5.98 -9.55
N ILE A 30 19.12 6.24 -8.82
CA ILE A 30 19.09 6.55 -7.40
C ILE A 30 18.92 8.05 -7.21
N ASP A 31 18.08 8.41 -6.26
CA ASP A 31 17.87 9.79 -5.90
C ASP A 31 19.18 10.45 -5.39
N GLY A 32 19.54 11.59 -5.98
CA GLY A 32 20.78 12.29 -5.67
C GLY A 32 20.88 12.76 -4.22
N ASP A 33 19.76 13.03 -3.55
CA ASP A 33 19.77 13.40 -2.13
C ASP A 33 19.93 12.17 -1.23
N ALA A 34 19.43 11.00 -1.64
CA ALA A 34 19.71 9.74 -0.96
C ALA A 34 21.21 9.43 -1.01
N LEU A 35 21.85 9.60 -2.18
CA LEU A 35 23.29 9.45 -2.33
C LEU A 35 24.06 10.41 -1.40
N LYS A 36 23.69 11.70 -1.37
CA LYS A 36 24.32 12.70 -0.49
C LYS A 36 24.21 12.32 0.98
N ILE A 37 23.06 11.82 1.44
CA ILE A 37 22.88 11.36 2.82
C ILE A 37 23.86 10.23 3.12
N ILE A 38 23.90 9.20 2.27
CA ILE A 38 24.74 8.01 2.47
C ILE A 38 26.23 8.40 2.52
N SER A 39 26.72 9.12 1.52
CA SER A 39 28.13 9.50 1.45
C SER A 39 28.53 10.39 2.64
N LYS A 40 27.62 11.27 3.11
CA LYS A 40 27.89 12.14 4.27
C LYS A 40 27.86 11.39 5.61
N ILE A 41 26.96 10.42 5.78
CA ILE A 41 26.98 9.53 6.95
C ILE A 41 28.32 8.80 7.03
N LYS A 42 28.78 8.26 5.90
CA LYS A 42 30.07 7.56 5.80
C LYS A 42 31.27 8.45 6.02
N PHE A 43 31.22 9.69 5.53
CA PHE A 43 32.26 10.68 5.81
C PHE A 43 32.43 10.92 7.32
N PHE A 44 31.35 10.86 8.11
CA PHE A 44 31.41 10.95 9.57
C PHE A 44 31.72 9.61 10.27
N GLY A 45 32.14 8.58 9.53
CA GLY A 45 32.51 7.27 10.06
C GLY A 45 31.34 6.33 10.36
N GLY A 46 30.11 6.70 9.97
CA GLY A 46 28.96 5.81 10.05
C GLY A 46 28.87 4.85 8.87
N GLU A 47 28.01 3.85 8.97
CA GLU A 47 27.63 3.00 7.84
C GLU A 47 26.26 3.44 7.32
N ALA A 48 26.01 3.37 6.02
CA ALA A 48 24.72 3.69 5.43
C ALA A 48 24.45 2.95 4.13
N PHE A 49 23.22 2.44 3.98
CA PHE A 49 22.82 1.58 2.86
C PHE A 49 21.37 1.86 2.46
N ILE A 50 21.07 1.69 1.17
CA ILE A 50 19.69 1.62 0.68
C ILE A 50 19.15 0.22 0.98
N VAL A 51 17.89 0.10 1.38
CA VAL A 51 17.24 -1.18 1.71
C VAL A 51 15.85 -1.31 1.12
N GLY A 52 15.25 -2.51 1.26
CA GLY A 52 13.82 -2.72 1.05
C GLY A 52 13.41 -2.59 -0.42
N GLY A 53 12.31 -1.86 -0.65
CA GLY A 53 11.65 -1.70 -1.97
C GLY A 53 12.60 -1.23 -3.05
N ALA A 54 13.37 -0.19 -2.72
CA ALA A 54 14.28 0.45 -3.65
C ALA A 54 15.36 -0.49 -4.17
N VAL A 55 15.96 -1.32 -3.30
CA VAL A 55 16.99 -2.27 -3.73
C VAL A 55 16.42 -3.30 -4.71
N ARG A 56 15.24 -3.84 -4.43
CA ARG A 56 14.59 -4.81 -5.34
C ARG A 56 14.24 -4.19 -6.69
N ASP A 57 13.62 -3.01 -6.66
CA ASP A 57 13.25 -2.29 -7.88
C ASP A 57 14.52 -2.03 -8.73
N LEU A 58 15.62 -1.59 -8.11
CA LEU A 58 16.91 -1.38 -8.79
C LEU A 58 17.50 -2.67 -9.39
N ILE A 59 17.49 -3.79 -8.65
CA ILE A 59 17.98 -5.09 -9.16
C ILE A 59 17.14 -5.54 -10.37
N LEU A 60 15.82 -5.31 -10.33
CA LEU A 60 14.90 -5.64 -11.42
C LEU A 60 14.93 -4.60 -12.57
N GLY A 61 15.83 -3.61 -12.52
CA GLY A 61 15.95 -2.56 -13.54
C GLY A 61 14.80 -1.54 -13.55
N LYS A 62 13.97 -1.51 -12.50
CA LYS A 62 12.87 -0.56 -12.30
C LYS A 62 13.38 0.69 -11.56
N LYS A 63 12.76 1.84 -11.80
CA LYS A 63 13.04 3.07 -11.04
C LYS A 63 12.26 3.06 -9.71
N PRO A 64 12.93 3.11 -8.55
CA PRO A 64 12.23 3.20 -7.26
C PRO A 64 11.39 4.48 -7.13
N LYS A 65 10.27 4.39 -6.41
CA LYS A 65 9.42 5.56 -6.10
C LYS A 65 9.90 6.29 -4.85
N ASP A 66 10.44 5.54 -3.90
CA ASP A 66 10.93 5.97 -2.59
C ASP A 66 12.27 5.28 -2.29
N PHE A 67 13.05 5.90 -1.40
CA PHE A 67 14.34 5.37 -0.94
C PHE A 67 14.35 5.33 0.58
N ASP A 68 14.40 4.11 1.12
CA ASP A 68 14.65 3.88 2.54
C ASP A 68 16.14 3.66 2.77
N ILE A 69 16.70 4.39 3.73
CA ILE A 69 18.10 4.27 4.12
C ILE A 69 18.17 3.68 5.53
N VAL A 70 19.15 2.82 5.75
CA VAL A 70 19.52 2.35 7.09
C VAL A 70 20.95 2.74 7.42
N THR A 71 21.24 2.93 8.71
CA THR A 71 22.56 3.37 9.17
C THR A 71 22.93 2.79 10.54
N SER A 72 24.23 2.72 10.83
CA SER A 72 24.73 2.47 12.19
C SER A 72 24.68 3.71 13.09
N MET A 73 24.51 4.92 12.54
CA MET A 73 24.39 6.13 13.34
C MET A 73 23.04 6.18 14.07
N THR A 74 23.10 6.42 15.38
CA THR A 74 21.91 6.63 16.20
C THR A 74 21.18 7.93 15.80
N PRO A 75 19.87 8.06 16.10
CA PRO A 75 19.11 9.29 15.81
C PRO A 75 19.74 10.55 16.40
N ASN A 76 20.37 10.45 17.58
CA ASN A 76 21.04 11.57 18.22
C ASN A 76 22.32 11.97 17.48
N GLN A 77 23.10 11.00 17.00
CA GLN A 77 24.27 11.27 16.15
C GLN A 77 23.85 11.88 14.81
N LEU A 78 22.80 11.37 14.17
CA LEU A 78 22.26 12.02 12.96
C LEU A 78 21.85 13.46 13.25
N LYS A 79 21.17 13.73 14.37
CA LYS A 79 20.79 15.10 14.75
C LYS A 79 21.98 16.02 15.03
N SER A 80 23.11 15.50 15.52
CA SER A 80 24.31 16.32 15.75
C SER A 80 25.07 16.67 14.48
N HIS A 81 25.02 15.80 13.45
CA HIS A 81 25.77 15.98 12.20
C HIS A 81 24.95 16.61 11.06
N PHE A 82 23.62 16.61 11.16
CA PHE A 82 22.72 17.08 10.11
C PHE A 82 21.72 18.11 10.63
N LYS A 83 21.62 19.26 9.96
CA LYS A 83 20.70 20.35 10.36
C LYS A 83 19.27 20.16 9.84
N ASN A 84 19.10 19.43 8.74
CA ASN A 84 17.82 19.22 8.06
C ASN A 84 17.15 17.89 8.43
N VAL A 85 17.45 17.35 9.61
CA VAL A 85 16.88 16.08 10.10
C VAL A 85 15.90 16.35 11.24
N ARG A 86 14.77 15.64 11.25
CA ARG A 86 13.87 15.57 12.41
C ARG A 86 13.66 14.13 12.80
N ILE A 87 13.67 13.86 14.10
CA ILE A 87 13.40 12.53 14.62
C ILE A 87 11.90 12.40 14.85
N ILE A 88 11.30 11.41 14.20
CA ILE A 88 9.87 11.09 14.27
C ILE A 88 9.70 9.74 14.99
N GLY A 89 8.59 9.58 15.69
CA GLY A 89 8.25 8.35 16.41
C GLY A 89 8.88 8.29 17.80
N HIS A 90 8.09 7.82 18.78
CA HIS A 90 8.53 7.71 20.16
C HIS A 90 9.20 6.36 20.46
N ARG A 91 8.61 5.25 19.98
CA ARG A 91 9.10 3.88 20.19
C ARG A 91 10.04 3.41 19.08
N PHE A 92 9.76 3.77 17.83
CA PHE A 92 10.63 3.50 16.68
C PHE A 92 11.08 4.85 16.14
N LYS A 93 12.26 5.29 16.58
CA LYS A 93 12.81 6.58 16.16
C LYS A 93 13.30 6.47 14.72
N LEU A 94 12.63 7.17 13.81
CA LEU A 94 13.04 7.35 12.42
C LEU A 94 13.59 8.76 12.23
N ALA A 95 14.64 8.91 11.45
CA ALA A 95 15.20 10.20 11.08
C ALA A 95 14.66 10.60 9.71
N HIS A 96 13.84 11.65 9.67
CA HIS A 96 13.30 12.21 8.43
C HIS A 96 14.21 13.35 7.97
N PHE A 97 14.81 13.19 6.80
CA PHE A 97 15.59 14.21 6.15
C PHE A 97 14.71 15.03 5.21
N TYR A 98 14.64 16.33 5.45
CA TYR A 98 13.82 17.25 4.66
C TYR A 98 14.68 17.92 3.59
N PHE A 99 14.15 17.92 2.37
CA PHE A 99 14.73 18.60 1.21
C PHE A 99 13.73 19.62 0.65
N GLN A 100 14.12 20.28 -0.44
CA GLN A 100 13.24 21.18 -1.18
C GLN A 100 11.99 20.44 -1.68
N GLU A 101 10.92 21.18 -1.98
CA GLU A 101 9.66 20.64 -2.51
C GLU A 101 8.95 19.63 -1.57
N ASN A 102 9.15 19.75 -0.26
CA ASN A 102 8.57 18.86 0.77
C ASN A 102 8.98 17.38 0.61
N LYS A 103 10.07 17.11 -0.11
CA LYS A 103 10.62 15.77 -0.21
C LYS A 103 11.22 15.33 1.13
N ILE A 104 10.90 14.10 1.50
CA ILE A 104 11.36 13.47 2.73
C ILE A 104 12.08 12.17 2.36
N ILE A 105 13.26 11.95 2.94
CA ILE A 105 13.96 10.66 2.89
C ILE A 105 14.00 10.09 4.30
N GLU A 106 13.56 8.85 4.43
CA GLU A 106 13.53 8.14 5.70
C GLU A 106 14.85 7.42 5.94
N VAL A 107 15.43 7.67 7.12
CA VAL A 107 16.68 7.05 7.57
C VAL A 107 16.42 6.35 8.90
N ALA A 108 16.61 5.04 8.95
CA ALA A 108 16.44 4.23 10.15
C ALA A 108 17.79 3.76 10.70
N THR A 109 17.96 3.72 12.02
CA THR A 109 19.14 3.05 12.61
C THR A 109 18.94 1.53 12.60
N PHE A 110 20.02 0.78 12.43
CA PHE A 110 20.01 -0.68 12.51
C PHE A 110 19.34 -1.19 13.79
N ARG A 111 18.53 -2.23 13.61
CA ARG A 111 17.71 -2.85 14.64
C ARG A 111 18.48 -4.00 15.32
N ALA A 112 18.67 -3.94 16.64
CA ALA A 112 19.26 -5.06 17.38
C ALA A 112 18.30 -6.26 17.49
N LEU A 113 18.84 -7.48 17.61
CA LEU A 113 18.05 -8.70 17.85
C LEU A 113 17.37 -8.67 19.22
N GLU A 114 18.13 -8.31 20.25
CA GLU A 114 17.57 -8.10 21.59
C GLU A 114 16.91 -6.73 21.69
N SER A 115 15.65 -6.71 22.11
CA SER A 115 14.98 -5.49 22.55
C SER A 115 14.57 -5.64 24.01
N LYS A 116 15.20 -4.88 24.92
CA LYS A 116 14.64 -4.67 26.26
C LYS A 116 13.49 -3.68 26.13
N SER A 117 12.35 -4.00 26.72
CA SER A 117 11.16 -3.13 26.71
C SER A 117 11.53 -1.72 27.19
N ASN A 118 11.22 -0.71 26.36
CA ASN A 118 11.43 0.74 26.57
C ASN A 118 12.82 1.34 26.30
N VAL A 119 13.79 0.58 25.78
CA VAL A 119 15.09 1.14 25.36
C VAL A 119 15.37 0.81 23.90
N ASN A 120 15.70 1.83 23.10
CA ASN A 120 16.15 1.64 21.72
C ASN A 120 17.57 1.06 21.73
N ILE A 121 17.66 -0.26 21.59
CA ILE A 121 18.93 -0.95 21.36
C ILE A 121 19.18 -0.97 19.85
N TYR A 122 20.30 -0.38 19.45
CA TYR A 122 20.74 -0.34 18.06
C TYR A 122 21.67 -1.52 17.80
N GLY A 123 21.46 -2.16 16.67
CA GLY A 123 22.19 -3.37 16.28
C GLY A 123 23.16 -3.12 15.14
N ASN A 124 23.58 -4.23 14.55
CA ASN A 124 24.37 -4.23 13.32
C ASN A 124 23.49 -4.60 12.11
N MET A 125 24.06 -4.53 10.91
CA MET A 125 23.35 -4.82 9.66
C MET A 125 22.79 -6.26 9.61
N ASP A 126 23.54 -7.24 10.11
CA ASP A 126 23.10 -8.65 10.19
C ASP A 126 21.86 -8.78 11.07
N GLU A 127 21.85 -8.15 12.25
CA GLU A 127 20.72 -8.17 13.17
C GLU A 127 19.48 -7.52 12.58
N ASP A 128 19.67 -6.39 11.89
CA ASP A 128 18.58 -5.71 11.19
C ASP A 128 17.97 -6.63 10.11
N ALA A 129 18.82 -7.39 9.41
CA ALA A 129 18.38 -8.33 8.38
C ALA A 129 17.44 -9.38 8.97
N TYR A 130 17.82 -10.00 10.09
CA TYR A 130 17.02 -11.03 10.77
C TYR A 130 15.69 -10.51 11.37
N ARG A 131 15.50 -9.19 11.48
CA ARG A 131 14.25 -8.57 11.96
C ARG A 131 13.25 -8.22 10.87
N ARG A 132 13.62 -8.42 9.60
CA ARG A 132 12.77 -8.11 8.45
C ARG A 132 11.79 -9.24 8.19
N ASP A 133 10.80 -8.94 7.37
CA ASP A 133 9.71 -9.85 7.04
C ASP A 133 10.14 -10.93 6.02
N PHE A 134 10.74 -10.50 4.90
CA PHE A 134 11.11 -11.37 3.79
C PHE A 134 12.56 -11.15 3.34
N THR A 135 13.22 -12.21 2.87
CA THR A 135 14.65 -12.22 2.47
C THR A 135 14.96 -11.12 1.45
N ILE A 136 14.08 -10.94 0.47
CA ILE A 136 14.16 -9.91 -0.58
C ILE A 136 14.14 -8.47 -0.03
N ASN A 137 13.60 -8.24 1.17
CA ASN A 137 13.57 -6.93 1.83
C ASN A 137 14.81 -6.68 2.70
N ALA A 138 15.64 -7.70 2.90
CA ALA A 138 16.87 -7.70 3.70
C ALA A 138 18.14 -7.63 2.84
N LEU A 139 18.03 -7.00 1.66
CA LEU A 139 19.16 -6.66 0.81
C LEU A 139 19.61 -5.22 1.09
N TYR A 140 20.92 -5.05 1.28
CA TYR A 140 21.53 -3.76 1.63
C TYR A 140 22.45 -3.33 0.50
N TYR A 141 22.09 -2.25 -0.18
CA TYR A 141 22.89 -1.72 -1.28
C TYR A 141 23.75 -0.54 -0.82
N ASP A 142 25.06 -0.66 -1.05
CA ASP A 142 26.03 0.41 -0.90
C ASP A 142 26.25 1.08 -2.27
N PRO A 143 25.75 2.31 -2.49
CA PRO A 143 25.93 3.00 -3.76
C PRO A 143 27.34 3.55 -3.99
N ASP A 144 28.14 3.81 -2.96
CA ASP A 144 29.51 4.32 -3.11
C ASP A 144 30.43 3.19 -3.59
N ASN A 145 30.31 2.02 -2.97
CA ASN A 145 31.10 0.84 -3.32
C ASN A 145 30.45 -0.02 -4.41
N GLN A 146 29.18 0.24 -4.75
CA GLN A 146 28.37 -0.53 -5.71
C GLN A 146 28.36 -2.03 -5.37
N LYS A 147 28.00 -2.33 -4.12
CA LYS A 147 27.89 -3.70 -3.59
C LYS A 147 26.56 -3.94 -2.92
N ILE A 148 26.04 -5.16 -3.06
CA ILE A 148 24.92 -5.64 -2.27
C ILE A 148 25.45 -6.59 -1.19
N TYR A 149 25.00 -6.38 0.04
CA TYR A 149 25.21 -7.28 1.17
C TYR A 149 23.91 -8.05 1.45
N ASP A 150 24.03 -9.38 1.53
CA ASP A 150 22.91 -10.29 1.72
C ASP A 150 23.30 -11.39 2.73
N TYR A 151 22.61 -11.40 3.87
CA TYR A 151 22.84 -12.38 4.94
C TYR A 151 21.90 -13.59 4.86
N LEU A 152 20.87 -13.53 4.01
CA LEU A 152 19.72 -14.44 4.07
C LEU A 152 19.40 -15.09 2.73
N GLY A 153 20.17 -14.79 1.68
CA GLY A 153 19.96 -15.35 0.33
C GLY A 153 18.87 -14.64 -0.47
N GLY A 154 18.47 -13.42 -0.07
CA GLY A 154 17.40 -12.66 -0.72
C GLY A 154 17.66 -12.33 -2.19
N TYR A 155 18.92 -12.23 -2.62
CA TYR A 155 19.26 -11.96 -4.02
C TYR A 155 18.96 -13.19 -4.90
N ALA A 156 19.36 -14.37 -4.45
CA ALA A 156 19.05 -15.63 -5.12
C ALA A 156 17.54 -15.88 -5.14
N ASP A 157 16.84 -15.59 -4.04
CA ASP A 157 15.38 -15.69 -3.98
C ASP A 157 14.66 -14.78 -4.98
N LEU A 158 15.17 -13.56 -5.19
CA LEU A 158 14.61 -12.58 -6.11
C LEU A 158 14.89 -12.90 -7.59
N ILE A 159 16.09 -13.39 -7.90
CA ILE A 159 16.57 -13.51 -9.29
C ILE A 159 16.53 -14.94 -9.80
N GLU A 160 17.03 -15.90 -9.03
CA GLU A 160 17.19 -17.29 -9.45
C GLU A 160 15.94 -18.10 -9.13
N ASN A 161 15.51 -18.08 -7.86
CA ASN A 161 14.40 -18.92 -7.39
C ASN A 161 13.02 -18.32 -7.73
N ARG A 162 12.94 -16.99 -7.86
CA ARG A 162 11.68 -16.24 -8.02
C ARG A 162 10.66 -16.58 -6.93
N GLN A 163 11.10 -16.62 -5.67
CA GLN A 163 10.30 -17.02 -4.52
C GLN A 163 10.25 -15.96 -3.42
N LEU A 164 9.11 -15.88 -2.75
CA LEU A 164 8.96 -15.11 -1.52
C LEU A 164 9.28 -16.02 -0.33
N VAL A 165 10.32 -15.66 0.42
CA VAL A 165 10.82 -16.43 1.57
C VAL A 165 10.76 -15.55 2.82
N GLU A 166 10.04 -16.02 3.83
CA GLU A 166 10.00 -15.41 5.15
C GLU A 166 11.32 -15.59 5.91
N ILE A 167 11.69 -14.58 6.67
CA ILE A 167 12.86 -14.62 7.56
C ILE A 167 12.46 -15.14 8.94
N ILE A 168 11.26 -14.74 9.38
CA ILE A 168 10.73 -15.07 10.69
C ILE A 168 9.99 -16.40 10.60
N PRO A 169 10.18 -17.32 11.57
CA PRO A 169 9.52 -18.63 11.57
C PRO A 169 7.99 -18.54 11.37
N LEU A 170 7.44 -19.47 10.60
CA LEU A 170 6.02 -19.52 10.22
C LEU A 170 5.06 -19.50 11.41
N ASP A 171 5.44 -20.09 12.54
CA ASP A 171 4.63 -20.12 13.76
C ASP A 171 4.54 -18.76 14.49
N LYS A 172 5.38 -17.80 14.09
CA LYS A 172 5.52 -16.47 14.73
C LYS A 172 5.24 -15.31 13.79
N ILE A 173 5.58 -15.40 12.51
CA ILE A 173 5.62 -14.27 11.57
C ILE A 173 4.35 -13.40 11.59
N PHE A 174 3.16 -14.01 11.56
CA PHE A 174 1.89 -13.28 11.54
C PHE A 174 1.35 -12.98 12.94
N LYS A 175 1.72 -13.76 13.95
CA LYS A 175 1.40 -13.44 15.36
C LYS A 175 2.12 -12.18 15.83
N GLU A 176 3.37 -12.00 15.38
CA GLU A 176 4.13 -10.78 15.65
C GLU A 176 3.60 -9.58 14.87
N ASP A 177 3.29 -9.77 13.58
CA ASP A 177 2.80 -8.70 12.73
C ASP A 177 1.92 -9.22 11.58
N PRO A 178 0.58 -9.21 11.74
CA PRO A 178 -0.35 -9.73 10.74
C PRO A 178 -0.29 -8.98 9.41
N VAL A 179 0.19 -7.72 9.41
CA VAL A 179 0.35 -6.90 8.19
C VAL A 179 1.28 -7.55 7.17
N ARG A 180 2.18 -8.45 7.61
CA ARG A 180 3.07 -9.20 6.74
C ARG A 180 2.34 -10.09 5.73
N ILE A 181 1.08 -10.47 5.98
CA ILE A 181 0.25 -11.20 5.00
C ILE A 181 -0.02 -10.31 3.78
N ILE A 182 -0.51 -9.09 4.01
CA ILE A 182 -0.79 -8.11 2.95
C ILE A 182 0.49 -7.80 2.16
N ARG A 183 1.59 -7.60 2.88
CA ARG A 183 2.90 -7.32 2.30
C ARG A 183 3.39 -8.47 1.43
N GLY A 184 3.26 -9.72 1.90
CA GLY A 184 3.66 -10.90 1.16
C GLY A 184 2.90 -11.06 -0.16
N VAL A 185 1.57 -10.91 -0.12
CA VAL A 185 0.75 -10.91 -1.36
C VAL A 185 1.17 -9.78 -2.30
N LYS A 186 1.34 -8.56 -1.78
CA LYS A 186 1.78 -7.42 -2.58
C LYS A 186 3.12 -7.65 -3.26
N TYR A 187 4.12 -8.19 -2.54
CA TYR A 187 5.43 -8.48 -3.11
C TYR A 187 5.38 -9.64 -4.11
N SER A 188 4.57 -10.67 -3.85
CA SER A 188 4.35 -11.77 -4.77
C SER A 188 3.88 -11.27 -6.15
N ILE A 189 2.90 -10.36 -6.16
CA ILE A 189 2.34 -9.81 -7.39
C ILE A 189 3.30 -8.78 -8.02
N LYS A 190 3.65 -7.71 -7.30
CA LYS A 190 4.48 -6.60 -7.80
C LYS A 190 5.86 -7.03 -8.32
N ASP A 191 6.49 -7.95 -7.59
CA ASP A 191 7.86 -8.40 -7.88
C ASP A 191 7.86 -9.72 -8.69
N GLY A 192 6.67 -10.30 -8.96
CA GLY A 192 6.48 -11.53 -9.74
C GLY A 192 7.09 -12.76 -9.07
N LEU A 193 6.92 -12.89 -7.76
CA LEU A 193 7.48 -13.94 -6.92
C LEU A 193 6.41 -14.96 -6.52
N LYS A 194 6.77 -16.24 -6.50
CA LYS A 194 5.88 -17.30 -6.02
C LYS A 194 5.93 -17.38 -4.49
N ILE A 195 4.76 -17.35 -3.84
CA ILE A 195 4.65 -17.64 -2.41
C ILE A 195 4.82 -19.15 -2.22
N ARG A 196 5.72 -19.56 -1.32
CA ARG A 196 5.89 -20.98 -0.99
C ARG A 196 4.63 -21.51 -0.33
N ARG A 197 4.29 -22.78 -0.62
CA ARG A 197 3.07 -23.41 -0.11
C ARG A 197 2.92 -23.34 1.42
N PRO A 198 3.93 -23.66 2.24
CA PRO A 198 3.81 -23.55 3.70
C PRO A 198 3.49 -22.12 4.18
N LEU A 199 4.11 -21.11 3.55
CA LEU A 199 3.84 -19.71 3.85
C LEU A 199 2.42 -19.31 3.44
N TYR A 200 1.95 -19.78 2.28
CA TYR A 200 0.60 -19.50 1.78
C TYR A 200 -0.48 -20.12 2.67
N GLU A 201 -0.34 -21.40 3.04
CA GLU A 201 -1.23 -22.08 3.98
C GLU A 201 -1.26 -21.33 5.32
N LYS A 202 -0.08 -20.88 5.79
CA LYS A 202 0.00 -20.11 7.03
C LYS A 202 -0.68 -18.74 6.95
N MET A 203 -0.60 -18.07 5.80
CA MET A 203 -1.33 -16.82 5.55
C MET A 203 -2.85 -17.02 5.64
N GLN A 204 -3.36 -18.15 5.16
CA GLN A 204 -4.80 -18.48 5.22
C GLN A 204 -5.24 -18.82 6.65
N GLU A 205 -4.46 -19.64 7.37
CA GLU A 205 -4.74 -19.99 8.78
C GLU A 205 -4.81 -18.75 9.68
N ASP A 206 -3.85 -17.85 9.53
CA ASP A 206 -3.68 -16.69 10.42
C ASP A 206 -4.37 -15.42 9.89
N ALA A 207 -5.17 -15.51 8.81
CA ALA A 207 -5.78 -14.36 8.14
C ALA A 207 -6.62 -13.48 9.09
N SER A 208 -7.31 -14.08 10.06
CA SER A 208 -8.15 -13.39 11.04
C SER A 208 -7.35 -12.48 11.99
N LEU A 209 -6.05 -12.74 12.18
CA LEU A 209 -5.21 -11.93 13.08
C LEU A 209 -5.11 -10.47 12.61
N ILE A 210 -5.42 -10.19 11.34
CA ILE A 210 -5.41 -8.84 10.76
C ILE A 210 -6.35 -7.88 11.49
N GLU A 211 -7.41 -8.37 12.14
CA GLU A 211 -8.35 -7.53 12.90
C GLU A 211 -7.69 -6.84 14.10
N ASN A 212 -6.58 -7.38 14.60
CA ASN A 212 -5.82 -6.82 15.72
C ASN A 212 -4.84 -5.69 15.29
N VAL A 213 -4.74 -5.43 13.99
CA VAL A 213 -3.83 -4.40 13.46
C VAL A 213 -4.50 -3.04 13.53
N SER A 214 -3.72 -2.00 13.88
CA SER A 214 -4.21 -0.63 13.86
C SER A 214 -4.63 -0.19 12.45
N THR A 215 -5.76 0.51 12.38
CA THR A 215 -6.34 1.01 11.13
C THR A 215 -5.37 1.85 10.29
N SER A 216 -4.48 2.61 10.94
CA SER A 216 -3.43 3.39 10.28
C SER A 216 -2.45 2.53 9.48
N ARG A 217 -2.04 1.37 10.01
CA ARG A 217 -1.09 0.47 9.35
C ARG A 217 -1.75 -0.24 8.17
N LEU A 218 -3.02 -0.63 8.32
CA LEU A 218 -3.81 -1.18 7.22
C LEU A 218 -3.99 -0.15 6.10
N TYR A 219 -4.27 1.10 6.45
CA TYR A 219 -4.39 2.19 5.50
C TYR A 219 -3.08 2.46 4.75
N GLU A 220 -1.93 2.46 5.44
CA GLU A 220 -0.63 2.61 4.78
C GLU A 220 -0.38 1.51 3.74
N GLU A 221 -0.71 0.25 4.06
CA GLU A 221 -0.56 -0.84 3.11
C GLU A 221 -1.59 -0.77 1.97
N LEU A 222 -2.83 -0.36 2.23
CA LEU A 222 -3.83 -0.12 1.19
C LEU A 222 -3.36 0.95 0.20
N VAL A 223 -2.81 2.07 0.68
CA VAL A 223 -2.25 3.11 -0.19
C VAL A 223 -1.12 2.56 -1.04
N LYS A 224 -0.24 1.71 -0.46
CA LYS A 224 0.85 1.06 -1.21
C LYS A 224 0.34 0.08 -2.27
N ILE A 225 -0.77 -0.61 -2.03
CA ILE A 225 -1.44 -1.44 -3.03
C ILE A 225 -1.97 -0.57 -4.17
N LEU A 226 -2.69 0.50 -3.87
CA LEU A 226 -3.23 1.40 -4.88
C LEU A 226 -2.12 2.10 -5.70
N GLN A 227 -0.99 2.39 -5.06
CA GLN A 227 0.19 2.95 -5.71
C GLN A 227 0.96 1.95 -6.59
N SER A 228 0.72 0.65 -6.45
CA SER A 228 1.48 -0.37 -7.17
C SER A 228 1.17 -0.40 -8.66
N GLY A 229 -0.04 0.01 -9.05
CA GLY A 229 -0.55 -0.18 -10.41
C GLY A 229 -0.90 -1.64 -10.72
N GLU A 230 -1.04 -2.49 -9.71
CA GLU A 230 -1.44 -3.90 -9.80
C GLU A 230 -2.51 -4.25 -8.75
N SER A 231 -3.30 -3.25 -8.35
CA SER A 231 -4.31 -3.40 -7.29
C SER A 231 -5.34 -4.48 -7.61
N SER A 232 -5.78 -4.62 -8.86
CA SER A 232 -6.72 -5.66 -9.29
C SER A 232 -6.25 -7.06 -8.91
N GLU A 233 -5.03 -7.44 -9.29
CA GLU A 233 -4.50 -8.78 -9.04
C GLU A 233 -4.15 -8.97 -7.56
N ILE A 234 -3.66 -7.92 -6.89
CA ILE A 234 -3.43 -7.96 -5.44
C ILE A 234 -4.74 -8.21 -4.69
N PHE A 235 -5.84 -7.52 -5.02
CA PHE A 235 -7.13 -7.72 -4.36
C PHE A 235 -7.69 -9.13 -4.59
N LYS A 236 -7.55 -9.69 -5.79
CA LYS A 236 -7.90 -11.09 -6.06
C LYS A 236 -7.11 -12.04 -5.17
N GLU A 237 -5.80 -11.83 -5.05
CA GLU A 237 -4.97 -12.73 -4.26
C GLU A 237 -5.23 -12.58 -2.75
N LEU A 238 -5.47 -11.36 -2.26
CA LEU A 238 -5.93 -11.13 -0.88
C LEU A 238 -7.29 -11.79 -0.61
N GLN A 239 -8.18 -11.86 -1.60
CA GLN A 239 -9.45 -12.59 -1.49
C GLN A 239 -9.21 -14.09 -1.33
N LYS A 240 -8.30 -14.69 -2.11
CA LYS A 240 -7.97 -16.13 -2.02
C LYS A 240 -7.30 -16.51 -0.71
N VAL A 241 -6.44 -15.63 -0.20
CA VAL A 241 -5.85 -15.76 1.15
C VAL A 241 -6.92 -15.63 2.24
N GLY A 242 -8.06 -14.98 1.95
CA GLY A 242 -9.20 -14.84 2.87
C GLY A 242 -9.16 -13.58 3.72
N ILE A 243 -8.09 -12.77 3.63
CA ILE A 243 -7.90 -11.60 4.51
C ILE A 243 -8.91 -10.48 4.24
N LEU A 244 -9.40 -10.36 3.00
CA LEU A 244 -10.42 -9.36 2.66
C LEU A 244 -11.73 -9.56 3.42
N ASN A 245 -12.05 -10.78 3.85
CA ASN A 245 -13.27 -11.06 4.62
C ASN A 245 -13.28 -10.31 5.96
N TYR A 246 -12.11 -9.99 6.51
CA TYR A 246 -11.97 -9.29 7.79
C TYR A 246 -11.89 -7.77 7.59
N ILE A 247 -11.14 -7.31 6.59
CA ILE A 247 -10.87 -5.86 6.43
C ILE A 247 -11.86 -5.15 5.49
N LEU A 248 -12.33 -5.81 4.43
CA LEU A 248 -13.24 -5.25 3.41
C LEU A 248 -14.31 -6.28 2.95
N PRO A 249 -15.24 -6.70 3.83
CA PRO A 249 -16.13 -7.84 3.53
C PRO A 249 -16.96 -7.68 2.24
N LYS A 250 -17.45 -6.46 1.97
CA LYS A 250 -18.23 -6.18 0.76
C LYS A 250 -17.38 -6.31 -0.51
N ILE A 251 -16.17 -5.75 -0.50
CA ILE A 251 -15.22 -5.88 -1.61
C ILE A 251 -14.79 -7.34 -1.77
N SER A 252 -14.57 -8.05 -0.66
CA SER A 252 -14.25 -9.49 -0.68
C SER A 252 -15.30 -10.29 -1.46
N TYR A 253 -16.57 -10.05 -1.16
CA TYR A 253 -17.68 -10.69 -1.88
C TYR A 253 -17.66 -10.33 -3.37
N ASP A 254 -17.55 -9.05 -3.70
CA ASP A 254 -17.60 -8.58 -5.09
C ASP A 254 -16.40 -9.10 -5.92
N ILE A 255 -15.21 -9.24 -5.32
CA ILE A 255 -14.06 -9.90 -5.96
C ILE A 255 -14.29 -11.40 -6.12
N LYS A 256 -14.86 -12.08 -5.11
CA LYS A 256 -15.13 -13.52 -5.13
C LYS A 256 -16.07 -13.93 -6.26
N ILE A 257 -17.09 -13.11 -6.54
CA ILE A 257 -18.03 -13.35 -7.64
C ILE A 257 -17.55 -12.79 -8.99
N GLU A 258 -16.29 -12.33 -9.06
CA GLU A 258 -15.71 -11.69 -10.22
C GLU A 258 -16.57 -10.55 -10.79
N ASN A 259 -17.07 -9.66 -9.92
CA ASN A 259 -17.93 -8.56 -10.35
C ASN A 259 -17.25 -7.76 -11.49
N PRO A 260 -17.82 -7.77 -12.71
CA PRO A 260 -17.13 -7.28 -13.89
C PRO A 260 -16.85 -5.78 -13.83
N ILE A 261 -17.75 -5.01 -13.19
CA ILE A 261 -17.60 -3.56 -13.03
C ILE A 261 -16.44 -3.24 -12.07
N LEU A 262 -16.39 -3.91 -10.91
CA LEU A 262 -15.31 -3.71 -9.95
C LEU A 262 -13.95 -4.06 -10.56
N ILE A 263 -13.86 -5.23 -11.21
CA ILE A 263 -12.61 -5.69 -11.84
C ILE A 263 -12.18 -4.74 -12.97
N ALA A 264 -13.12 -4.28 -13.82
CA ALA A 264 -12.82 -3.30 -14.86
C ALA A 264 -12.32 -1.98 -14.28
N ASN A 265 -12.96 -1.47 -13.21
CA ASN A 265 -12.55 -0.23 -12.55
C ASN A 265 -11.15 -0.31 -11.93
N LEU A 266 -10.82 -1.44 -11.29
CA LEU A 266 -9.49 -1.67 -10.72
C LEU A 266 -8.42 -1.75 -11.83
N LYS A 267 -8.68 -2.50 -12.91
CA LYS A 267 -7.76 -2.58 -14.06
C LYS A 267 -7.55 -1.23 -14.75
N PHE A 268 -8.61 -0.44 -14.90
CA PHE A 268 -8.53 0.89 -15.47
C PHE A 268 -7.72 1.84 -14.57
N PHE A 269 -7.96 1.78 -13.26
CA PHE A 269 -7.17 2.52 -12.28
C PHE A 269 -5.69 2.13 -12.31
N ASP A 270 -5.39 0.83 -12.35
CA ASP A 270 -4.03 0.30 -12.47
C ASP A 270 -3.34 0.84 -13.73
N THR A 271 -4.03 0.83 -14.87
CA THR A 271 -3.54 1.43 -16.12
C THR A 271 -3.21 2.92 -15.95
N ILE A 272 -4.09 3.68 -15.29
CA ILE A 272 -3.85 5.10 -15.03
C ILE A 272 -2.63 5.31 -14.13
N VAL A 273 -2.51 4.57 -13.02
CA VAL A 273 -1.40 4.69 -12.07
C VAL A 273 -0.05 4.34 -12.71
N ASN A 274 -0.03 3.41 -13.66
CA ASN A 274 1.18 3.02 -14.36
C ASN A 274 1.65 4.06 -15.39
N ASN A 275 0.73 4.88 -15.92
CA ASN A 275 1.04 5.88 -16.96
C ASN A 275 1.22 7.31 -16.42
N PHE A 276 0.71 7.61 -15.23
CA PHE A 276 0.68 8.97 -14.70
C PHE A 276 1.13 9.03 -13.23
N GLN A 277 1.77 10.14 -12.86
CA GLN A 277 2.07 10.44 -11.47
C GLN A 277 0.94 11.23 -10.83
N PHE A 278 0.56 10.81 -9.64
CA PHE A 278 -0.50 11.44 -8.86
C PHE A 278 0.00 11.77 -7.47
N SER A 279 -0.55 12.84 -6.89
CA SER A 279 -0.40 13.08 -5.46
C SER A 279 -1.05 11.94 -4.67
N LYS A 280 -0.55 11.69 -3.45
CA LYS A 280 -1.09 10.66 -2.55
C LYS A 280 -2.61 10.79 -2.39
N ASN A 281 -3.09 12.01 -2.14
CA ASN A 281 -4.53 12.27 -1.96
C ASN A 281 -5.33 11.91 -3.21
N LYS A 282 -4.83 12.25 -4.41
CA LYS A 282 -5.54 11.94 -5.65
C LYS A 282 -5.59 10.43 -5.92
N LEU A 283 -4.53 9.70 -5.57
CA LEU A 283 -4.51 8.23 -5.66
C LEU A 283 -5.54 7.59 -4.74
N ILE A 284 -5.65 8.06 -3.51
CA ILE A 284 -6.65 7.58 -2.54
C ILE A 284 -8.06 7.84 -3.07
N GLU A 285 -8.30 9.05 -3.55
CA GLU A 285 -9.59 9.48 -4.10
C GLU A 285 -10.03 8.60 -5.28
N LEU A 286 -9.13 8.40 -6.26
CA LEU A 286 -9.39 7.57 -7.43
C LEU A 286 -9.47 6.08 -7.10
N GLY A 287 -8.60 5.57 -6.24
CA GLY A 287 -8.59 4.15 -5.85
C GLY A 287 -9.83 3.78 -5.03
N ALA A 288 -10.24 4.64 -4.10
CA ALA A 288 -11.49 4.46 -3.38
C ALA A 288 -12.69 4.48 -4.34
N TYR A 289 -12.73 5.41 -5.29
CA TYR A 289 -13.75 5.43 -6.34
C TYR A 289 -13.79 4.10 -7.10
N SER A 290 -12.64 3.58 -7.54
CA SER A 290 -12.57 2.31 -8.27
C SER A 290 -13.07 1.11 -7.45
N LEU A 291 -12.91 1.15 -6.12
CA LEU A 291 -13.40 0.11 -5.22
C LEU A 291 -14.90 0.17 -4.95
N ILE A 292 -15.55 1.33 -5.08
CA ILE A 292 -16.92 1.54 -4.57
C ILE A 292 -17.92 2.01 -5.63
N ALA A 293 -17.47 2.40 -6.82
CA ALA A 293 -18.35 2.96 -7.86
C ALA A 293 -19.47 1.98 -8.26
N HIS A 294 -19.21 0.67 -8.28
CA HIS A 294 -20.23 -0.34 -8.56
C HIS A 294 -21.27 -0.45 -7.44
N VAL A 295 -20.87 -0.22 -6.19
CA VAL A 295 -21.79 -0.16 -5.04
C VAL A 295 -22.71 1.06 -5.18
N TYR A 296 -22.17 2.19 -5.64
CA TYR A 296 -22.96 3.39 -5.87
C TYR A 296 -23.97 3.22 -7.01
N ASN A 297 -23.57 2.64 -8.15
CA ASN A 297 -24.47 2.42 -9.27
C ASN A 297 -25.71 1.62 -8.86
N LYS A 298 -25.53 0.59 -8.02
CA LYS A 298 -26.63 -0.21 -7.47
C LYS A 298 -27.57 0.60 -6.56
N ILE A 299 -27.02 1.37 -5.61
CA ILE A 299 -27.84 2.20 -4.71
C ILE A 299 -28.61 3.26 -5.51
N ASN A 300 -28.01 3.85 -6.53
CA ASN A 300 -28.65 4.87 -7.35
C ASN A 300 -29.73 4.30 -8.27
N THR A 301 -29.56 3.09 -8.83
CA THR A 301 -30.63 2.38 -9.55
C THR A 301 -31.80 2.06 -8.63
N ASP A 302 -31.54 1.48 -7.45
CA ASP A 302 -32.60 1.12 -6.48
C ASP A 302 -33.36 2.38 -6.02
N THR A 303 -32.63 3.49 -5.75
CA THR A 303 -33.24 4.78 -5.38
C THR A 303 -34.02 5.41 -6.53
N ARG A 304 -33.62 5.20 -7.79
CA ARG A 304 -34.35 5.70 -8.97
C ARG A 304 -35.62 4.90 -9.22
N GLU A 305 -35.61 3.59 -9.00
CA GLU A 305 -36.80 2.73 -9.07
C GLU A 305 -37.81 3.13 -8.00
N ILE A 306 -37.39 3.28 -6.74
CA ILE A 306 -38.24 3.79 -5.65
C ILE A 306 -38.81 5.18 -6.00
N ARG A 307 -38.01 6.09 -6.57
CA ARG A 307 -38.48 7.42 -7.02
C ARG A 307 -39.38 7.39 -8.26
N ARG A 308 -39.36 6.31 -9.06
CA ARG A 308 -40.29 6.10 -10.17
C ARG A 308 -41.61 5.59 -9.62
N GLU A 309 -41.56 4.58 -8.75
CA GLU A 309 -42.73 4.06 -8.02
C GLU A 309 -43.45 5.18 -7.24
N ASP A 310 -42.73 6.01 -6.47
CA ASP A 310 -43.31 7.16 -5.76
C ASP A 310 -43.96 8.21 -6.69
N ARG A 311 -43.43 8.38 -7.91
CA ARG A 311 -43.98 9.29 -8.91
C ARG A 311 -45.19 8.70 -9.61
N ASP A 312 -45.20 7.40 -9.82
CA ASP A 312 -46.31 6.67 -10.43
C ASP A 312 -47.48 6.54 -9.43
N ILE A 313 -47.20 6.36 -8.13
CA ILE A 313 -48.19 6.43 -7.04
C ILE A 313 -48.81 7.84 -6.94
N LYS A 314 -48.01 8.91 -7.10
CA LYS A 314 -48.51 10.30 -7.12
C LYS A 314 -49.23 10.70 -8.42
N ARG A 315 -49.11 9.89 -9.48
CA ARG A 315 -49.81 10.07 -10.75
C ARG A 315 -51.11 9.28 -10.82
N ASP A 316 -51.40 8.44 -9.82
CA ASP A 316 -52.72 7.82 -9.67
C ASP A 316 -53.77 8.92 -9.45
N PRO A 317 -54.77 9.07 -10.35
CA PRO A 317 -55.79 10.10 -10.24
C PRO A 317 -56.62 10.01 -8.94
N GLN A 318 -56.62 8.86 -8.25
CA GLN A 318 -57.40 8.68 -7.02
C GLN A 318 -56.73 9.23 -5.74
N THR A 319 -55.46 9.60 -5.77
CA THR A 319 -54.73 10.12 -4.58
C THR A 319 -54.53 11.64 -4.58
N ASN A 320 -54.96 12.35 -5.63
CA ASN A 320 -54.74 13.79 -5.81
C ASN A 320 -55.78 14.73 -5.14
N ALA A 321 -56.46 14.27 -4.09
CA ALA A 321 -57.17 15.17 -3.18
C ALA A 321 -56.35 15.25 -1.89
N VAL A 322 -55.91 16.46 -1.53
CA VAL A 322 -55.05 16.80 -0.37
C VAL A 322 -53.55 16.73 -0.67
N THR A 323 -53.03 17.75 -1.37
CA THR A 323 -51.80 18.51 -0.99
C THR A 323 -51.39 19.49 -2.08
N THR A 324 -52.19 20.55 -2.28
CA THR A 324 -51.67 21.79 -2.87
C THR A 324 -51.21 22.71 -1.73
N ALA A 325 -49.90 22.88 -1.57
CA ALA A 325 -49.22 24.17 -1.38
C ALA A 325 -47.83 24.00 -0.74
N HIS A 326 -46.88 24.81 -1.24
CA HIS A 326 -45.51 25.10 -0.73
C HIS A 326 -44.36 24.16 -1.17
N GLY A 327 -43.46 24.69 -2.01
CA GLY A 327 -42.06 24.24 -2.04
C GLY A 327 -41.45 23.86 -3.39
N HIS A 328 -41.77 24.52 -4.51
CA HIS A 328 -41.02 24.35 -5.76
C HIS A 328 -39.65 25.04 -5.66
N GLY A 329 -38.66 24.36 -5.10
CA GLY A 329 -37.27 24.83 -5.01
C GLY A 329 -36.40 24.17 -3.94
N ARG A 330 -36.98 23.53 -2.92
CA ARG A 330 -36.20 22.87 -1.83
C ARG A 330 -35.95 21.36 -2.02
N GLY A 331 -36.71 20.70 -2.91
CA GLY A 331 -36.65 19.24 -3.06
C GLY A 331 -35.41 18.69 -3.77
N TYR A 332 -34.79 19.44 -4.69
CA TYR A 332 -33.60 18.99 -5.41
C TYR A 332 -32.31 19.16 -4.60
N ALA A 333 -32.20 20.23 -3.80
CA ALA A 333 -31.08 20.43 -2.89
C ALA A 333 -31.10 19.42 -1.73
N SER A 334 -32.27 19.18 -1.11
CA SER A 334 -32.40 18.22 -0.01
C SER A 334 -32.18 16.76 -0.44
N ALA A 335 -32.58 16.41 -1.67
CA ALA A 335 -32.38 15.07 -2.23
C ALA A 335 -30.90 14.76 -2.50
N ASN A 336 -30.13 15.74 -2.99
CA ASN A 336 -28.69 15.59 -3.16
C ASN A 336 -27.98 15.48 -1.82
N ASP A 337 -28.37 16.29 -0.82
CA ASP A 337 -27.78 16.23 0.52
C ASP A 337 -28.07 14.90 1.24
N THR A 338 -29.25 14.32 1.03
CA THR A 338 -29.58 12.98 1.53
C THR A 338 -28.71 11.90 0.89
N ILE A 339 -28.57 11.91 -0.44
CA ILE A 339 -27.68 10.98 -1.16
C ILE A 339 -26.22 11.15 -0.71
N LYS A 340 -25.74 12.38 -0.49
CA LYS A 340 -24.38 12.63 0.03
C LYS A 340 -24.20 11.96 1.38
N LYS A 341 -25.17 12.14 2.29
CA LYS A 341 -25.13 11.63 3.65
C LYS A 341 -25.17 10.09 3.68
N ASP A 342 -26.00 9.48 2.83
CA ASP A 342 -26.11 8.02 2.71
C ASP A 342 -24.83 7.42 2.12
N LEU A 343 -24.30 8.02 1.05
CA LEU A 343 -23.00 7.66 0.48
C LEU A 343 -21.89 7.74 1.52
N PHE A 344 -21.79 8.87 2.23
CA PHE A 344 -20.77 9.07 3.25
C PHE A 344 -20.87 8.03 4.37
N THR A 345 -22.10 7.70 4.80
CA THR A 345 -22.35 6.68 5.83
C THR A 345 -21.98 5.29 5.33
N ASN A 346 -22.36 4.93 4.11
CA ASN A 346 -22.00 3.65 3.50
C ASN A 346 -20.49 3.49 3.32
N LEU A 347 -19.79 4.56 2.91
CA LEU A 347 -18.33 4.54 2.81
C LEU A 347 -17.65 4.40 4.17
N LYS A 348 -18.20 5.02 5.22
CA LYS A 348 -17.73 4.78 6.59
C LYS A 348 -17.91 3.33 7.01
N VAL A 349 -19.00 2.66 6.60
CA VAL A 349 -19.20 1.23 6.88
C VAL A 349 -18.21 0.37 6.11
N ILE A 350 -18.06 0.61 4.79
CA ILE A 350 -17.15 -0.15 3.92
C ILE A 350 -15.71 -0.04 4.41
N PHE A 351 -15.27 1.17 4.76
CA PHE A 351 -13.89 1.46 5.15
C PHE A 351 -13.70 1.60 6.67
N ARG A 352 -14.60 1.05 7.49
CA ARG A 352 -14.57 1.21 8.95
C ARG A 352 -13.22 0.80 9.57
N HIS A 353 -12.53 -0.17 8.97
CA HIS A 353 -11.23 -0.67 9.44
C HIS A 353 -10.02 0.14 8.94
N PHE A 354 -10.20 1.16 8.11
CA PHE A 354 -9.10 1.93 7.51
C PHE A 354 -8.97 3.35 8.07
N ASN A 355 -9.89 3.78 8.95
CA ASN A 355 -9.91 5.12 9.55
C ASN A 355 -9.59 6.23 8.52
N ILE A 356 -10.23 6.15 7.36
CA ILE A 356 -10.03 7.11 6.27
C ILE A 356 -10.43 8.50 6.79
N PRO A 357 -9.57 9.52 6.65
CA PRO A 357 -9.91 10.88 7.07
C PRO A 357 -11.25 11.33 6.48
N ASN A 358 -12.12 11.94 7.30
CA ASN A 358 -13.45 12.41 6.83
C ASN A 358 -13.34 13.28 5.58
N LYS A 359 -12.30 14.13 5.49
CA LYS A 359 -12.02 14.97 4.31
C LYS A 359 -11.83 14.14 3.04
N ASP A 360 -11.14 13.01 3.13
CA ASP A 360 -10.92 12.12 1.98
C ASP A 360 -12.23 11.41 1.59
N LEU A 361 -13.02 10.98 2.59
CA LEU A 361 -14.36 10.43 2.35
C LEU A 361 -15.30 11.45 1.69
N GLU A 362 -15.30 12.71 2.14
CA GLU A 362 -16.08 13.80 1.53
C GLU A 362 -15.66 14.05 0.09
N ASN A 363 -14.36 14.02 -0.21
CA ASN A 363 -13.85 14.15 -1.58
C ASN A 363 -14.33 12.99 -2.46
N ILE A 364 -14.30 11.75 -1.94
CA ILE A 364 -14.79 10.56 -2.64
C ILE A 364 -16.29 10.66 -2.92
N VAL A 365 -17.10 11.09 -1.94
CA VAL A 365 -18.54 11.34 -2.12
C VAL A 365 -18.78 12.41 -3.19
N GLY A 366 -18.02 13.51 -3.13
CA GLY A 366 -18.06 14.58 -4.14
C GLY A 366 -17.75 14.06 -5.55
N LEU A 367 -16.74 13.20 -5.70
CA LEU A 367 -16.45 12.55 -6.97
C LEU A 367 -17.59 11.66 -7.47
N LEU A 368 -18.13 10.81 -6.60
CA LEU A 368 -19.21 9.88 -6.97
C LEU A 368 -20.41 10.65 -7.51
N ILE A 369 -20.79 11.74 -6.84
CA ILE A 369 -21.91 12.60 -7.24
C ILE A 369 -21.61 13.39 -8.52
N ASN A 370 -20.42 13.98 -8.62
CA ASN A 370 -20.05 14.81 -9.77
C ASN A 370 -19.77 13.96 -11.03
N ARG A 371 -19.34 12.70 -10.91
CA ARG A 371 -19.17 11.80 -12.06
C ARG A 371 -20.45 11.11 -12.49
N THR A 372 -21.47 11.02 -11.64
CA THR A 372 -22.81 10.65 -12.13
C THR A 372 -23.34 11.61 -13.19
N SER A 373 -22.94 12.89 -13.21
CA SER A 373 -23.36 13.80 -14.28
C SER A 373 -22.63 13.55 -15.61
N MET A 374 -21.39 13.04 -15.58
CA MET A 374 -20.63 12.66 -16.79
C MET A 374 -20.91 11.24 -17.29
N PHE A 375 -21.32 10.30 -16.43
CA PHE A 375 -21.68 8.93 -16.82
C PHE A 375 -23.16 8.78 -17.23
N LEU A 376 -23.99 9.82 -17.07
CA LEU A 376 -25.33 9.85 -17.68
C LEU A 376 -25.29 9.70 -19.21
N ASP A 377 -24.15 9.94 -19.86
CA ASP A 377 -23.92 9.66 -21.29
C ASP A 377 -23.30 8.27 -21.58
N ASN A 378 -22.75 7.57 -20.59
CA ASN A 378 -22.12 6.25 -20.79
C ASN A 378 -23.11 5.08 -20.69
N ASP A 379 -24.29 5.27 -20.08
CA ASP A 379 -25.40 4.30 -20.18
C ASP A 379 -25.89 4.15 -21.63
N ALA A 380 -25.62 5.14 -22.51
CA ALA A 380 -25.87 5.02 -23.95
C ALA A 380 -24.74 4.26 -24.68
N TYR A 381 -23.52 4.27 -24.14
CA TYR A 381 -22.37 3.55 -24.68
C TYR A 381 -22.40 2.06 -24.33
N ILE A 382 -22.79 1.70 -23.10
CA ILE A 382 -22.98 0.30 -22.70
C ILE A 382 -24.20 -0.33 -23.38
N ARG A 383 -25.32 0.40 -23.54
CA ARG A 383 -26.48 -0.08 -24.33
C ARG A 383 -26.15 -0.33 -25.81
N LYS A 384 -25.26 0.45 -26.41
CA LYS A 384 -24.79 0.22 -27.79
C LYS A 384 -23.88 -1.01 -27.94
N LEU A 385 -23.24 -1.46 -26.86
CA LEU A 385 -22.41 -2.67 -26.88
C LEU A 385 -23.25 -3.94 -26.68
N ASP A 386 -24.34 -3.87 -25.91
CA ASP A 386 -25.30 -4.98 -25.76
C ASP A 386 -26.21 -5.17 -26.99
N GLU A 387 -26.38 -4.15 -27.84
CA GLU A 387 -27.13 -4.26 -29.11
C GLU A 387 -26.30 -4.85 -30.27
N GLN A 388 -25.02 -5.18 -30.06
CA GLN A 388 -24.13 -5.80 -31.06
C GLN A 388 -23.77 -7.28 -30.77
N HIS A 389 -24.46 -7.92 -29.83
CA HIS A 389 -24.47 -9.36 -29.63
C HIS A 389 -25.91 -9.87 -29.58
#